data_AF-A0A9X8QVP2-F1
#
_entry.id   AF-A0A9X8QVP2-F1
#
_cell.length_a   1.000
_cell.length_b   1.000
_cell.length_c   1.000
_cell.angle_alpha   90.00
_cell.angle_beta   90.00
_cell.angle_gamma   90.00
#
_symmetry.space_group_name_H-M   'P 1'
#
loop_
_entity.id
_entity.type
_entity.pdbx_description
1 polymer ?
#
loop_
_entity_poly.entity_id
_entity_poly.type
_entity_poly.pdbx_seq_one_letter_code
_entity_poly.pdbx_strand_id
1 'polypeptide(L)'
;MPAAIWTGRNATPEQTAADITAALRDELGLTAPPLAMTLPAESTGVPAGSLLSPRARFSGMPVPTHCFLYIDAQSPRPFELRASVLTGRSGIRRSLGLGHLLYAMPLEPTVTSIIELNTPGGATSARFAGDPATTDRLNRDAHLLDAARALTPTTAGPDRNHTWQVARRLAIEPLPESPEGSVLLVQTLHRPTTRAWSLCAAAVLDFTGRVETALA
;
A
#
# COMPACT_ATOMS: atom_id res chain seq x y z
N MET A 1 -13.41 -1.89 8.70
CA MET A 1 -13.53 -2.45 7.33
C MET A 1 -12.66 -1.60 6.41
N PRO A 2 -11.87 -2.20 5.49
CA PRO A 2 -11.15 -1.46 4.45
C PRO A 2 -12.08 -0.62 3.61
N ALA A 3 -11.61 0.57 3.24
CA ALA A 3 -12.45 1.50 2.52
C ALA A 3 -11.63 2.28 1.50
N ALA A 4 -12.21 2.47 0.32
CA ALA A 4 -11.83 3.58 -0.56
C ALA A 4 -12.91 4.65 -0.36
N ILE A 5 -12.96 5.22 0.84
CA ILE A 5 -13.97 6.21 1.21
C ILE A 5 -13.59 7.57 0.62
N TRP A 6 -14.65 8.27 0.22
CA TRP A 6 -14.67 9.69 -0.06
C TRP A 6 -14.34 10.46 1.22
N THR A 7 -13.13 10.99 1.35
CA THR A 7 -12.70 11.70 2.56
C THR A 7 -13.37 13.08 2.71
N GLY A 8 -13.99 13.59 1.64
CA GLY A 8 -15.08 14.56 1.69
C GLY A 8 -14.74 15.94 2.28
N ARG A 9 -14.36 16.88 1.41
CA ARG A 9 -14.69 18.33 1.34
C ARG A 9 -13.68 18.98 0.39
N ASN A 10 -14.13 19.73 -0.62
CA ASN A 10 -13.34 20.60 -1.54
C ASN A 10 -11.80 20.48 -1.41
N ALA A 11 -11.26 19.29 -1.69
CA ALA A 11 -9.87 19.00 -1.39
C ALA A 11 -9.05 19.27 -2.64
N THR A 12 -7.97 20.02 -2.48
CA THR A 12 -6.91 20.14 -3.49
C THR A 12 -5.91 18.99 -3.33
N PRO A 13 -5.13 18.65 -4.37
CA PRO A 13 -4.03 17.71 -4.24
C PRO A 13 -3.07 18.07 -3.09
N GLU A 14 -2.81 19.36 -2.88
CA GLU A 14 -1.92 19.89 -1.84
C GLU A 14 -2.49 19.64 -0.44
N GLN A 15 -3.79 19.87 -0.24
CA GLN A 15 -4.47 19.54 1.01
C GLN A 15 -4.46 18.03 1.27
N THR A 16 -4.69 17.23 0.23
CA THR A 16 -4.64 15.76 0.35
C THR A 16 -3.23 15.30 0.73
N ALA A 17 -2.18 15.91 0.17
CA ALA A 17 -0.79 15.64 0.55
C ALA A 17 -0.51 16.01 2.01
N ALA A 18 -0.97 17.19 2.46
CA ALA A 18 -0.84 17.61 3.85
C ALA A 18 -1.55 16.64 4.81
N ASP A 19 -2.76 16.18 4.47
CA ASP A 19 -3.52 15.25 5.30
C ASP A 19 -2.84 13.87 5.39
N ILE A 20 -2.34 13.32 4.27
CA ILE A 20 -1.62 12.04 4.26
C ILE A 20 -0.32 12.14 5.06
N THR A 21 0.47 13.18 4.85
CA THR A 21 1.76 13.35 5.55
C THR A 21 1.56 13.62 7.04
N ALA A 22 0.51 14.32 7.44
CA ALA A 22 0.11 14.46 8.84
C ALA A 22 -0.34 13.12 9.45
N ALA A 23 -1.15 12.33 8.74
CA ALA A 23 -1.56 11.00 9.19
C ALA A 23 -0.35 10.07 9.35
N LEU A 24 0.61 10.08 8.43
CA LEU A 24 1.86 9.32 8.55
C LEU A 24 2.68 9.77 9.75
N ARG A 25 2.81 11.09 9.96
CA ARG A 25 3.51 11.65 11.12
C ARG A 25 2.90 11.12 12.42
N ASP A 26 1.58 11.19 12.53
CA ASP A 26 0.87 10.82 13.75
C ASP A 26 0.89 9.29 13.97
N GLU A 27 0.72 8.48 12.90
CA GLU A 27 0.77 7.01 12.98
C GLU A 27 2.16 6.47 13.32
N LEU A 28 3.21 7.10 12.79
CA LEU A 28 4.59 6.62 12.93
C LEU A 28 5.37 7.38 14.01
N GLY A 29 4.75 8.35 14.68
CA GLY A 29 5.41 9.18 15.70
C GLY A 29 6.56 10.02 15.14
N LEU A 30 6.47 10.49 13.89
CA LEU A 30 7.53 11.26 13.26
C LEU A 30 7.63 12.67 13.85
N THR A 31 8.84 13.20 13.92
CA THR A 31 9.09 14.58 14.40
C THR A 31 8.62 15.63 13.40
N ALA A 32 8.56 15.28 12.11
CA ALA A 32 8.06 16.13 11.04
C ALA A 32 7.30 15.28 9.98
N PRO A 33 6.35 15.88 9.24
CA PRO A 33 5.71 15.21 8.11
C PRO A 33 6.74 14.83 7.03
N PRO A 34 6.63 13.64 6.41
CA PRO A 34 7.53 13.24 5.33
C PRO A 34 7.28 14.06 4.06
N LEU A 35 8.26 14.08 3.16
CA LEU A 35 8.15 14.80 1.89
C LEU A 35 7.12 14.14 0.98
N ALA A 36 6.30 14.96 0.33
CA ALA A 36 5.31 14.50 -0.64
C ALA A 36 5.47 15.23 -1.98
N MET A 37 5.33 14.49 -3.06
CA MET A 37 5.32 14.98 -4.44
C MET A 37 4.00 14.59 -5.11
N THR A 38 3.37 15.54 -5.79
CA THR A 38 2.17 15.28 -6.60
C THR A 38 2.55 14.97 -8.03
N LEU A 39 2.03 13.86 -8.55
CA LEU A 39 2.17 13.45 -9.95
C LEU A 39 0.80 13.46 -10.64
N PRO A 40 0.71 13.90 -11.91
CA PRO A 40 -0.54 13.88 -12.64
C PRO A 40 -1.00 12.44 -12.93
N ALA A 41 -2.31 12.25 -13.14
CA ALA A 41 -2.93 10.94 -13.33
C ALA A 41 -2.41 10.19 -14.56
N GLU A 42 -1.99 10.92 -15.58
CA GLU A 42 -1.55 10.46 -16.90
C GLU A 42 -0.08 10.06 -16.91
N SER A 43 0.66 10.51 -15.90
CA SER A 43 2.06 10.17 -15.81
C SER A 43 2.20 8.65 -15.61
N THR A 44 3.27 8.06 -16.13
CA THR A 44 3.61 6.65 -15.93
C THR A 44 4.89 6.47 -15.11
N GLY A 45 5.64 7.56 -14.93
CA GLY A 45 6.92 7.56 -14.25
C GLY A 45 6.81 7.46 -12.73
N VAL A 46 7.97 7.27 -12.12
CA VAL A 46 8.22 7.40 -10.68
C VAL A 46 9.44 8.32 -10.52
N PRO A 47 9.66 8.93 -9.34
CA PRO A 47 10.89 9.68 -9.08
C PRO A 47 12.14 8.83 -9.35
N ALA A 48 13.24 9.47 -9.76
CA ALA A 48 14.49 8.77 -10.00
C ALA A 48 14.98 8.06 -8.71
N GLY A 49 15.37 6.78 -8.82
CA GLY A 49 15.77 5.95 -7.67
C GLY A 49 14.63 5.32 -6.88
N SER A 50 13.38 5.50 -7.31
CA SER A 50 12.19 4.92 -6.66
C SER A 50 12.19 3.39 -6.71
N LEU A 51 11.92 2.76 -5.57
CA LEU A 51 11.68 1.31 -5.43
C LEU A 51 10.36 0.86 -6.08
N LEU A 52 9.41 1.78 -6.28
CA LEU A 52 8.13 1.47 -6.89
C LEU A 52 8.23 1.27 -8.41
N SER A 53 7.60 0.21 -8.92
CA SER A 53 7.50 -0.02 -10.36
C SER A 53 6.71 1.10 -11.09
N PRO A 54 7.01 1.34 -12.39
CA PRO A 54 6.20 2.20 -13.26
C PRO A 54 4.71 1.84 -13.25
N ARG A 55 3.86 2.84 -13.48
CA ARG A 55 2.39 2.69 -13.29
C ARG A 55 1.73 1.89 -14.41
N ALA A 56 0.78 1.03 -14.05
CA ALA A 56 -0.22 0.50 -14.98
C ALA A 56 -1.27 1.59 -15.28
N ARG A 57 -1.69 1.71 -16.55
CA ARG A 57 -2.63 2.75 -17.02
C ARG A 57 -4.06 2.62 -16.46
N PHE A 58 -4.42 1.48 -15.86
CA PHE A 58 -5.74 1.22 -15.29
C PHE A 58 -5.61 0.66 -13.87
N SER A 59 -6.23 1.33 -12.89
CA SER A 59 -6.13 0.97 -11.48
C SER A 59 -7.16 -0.06 -11.00
N GLY A 60 -7.97 -0.63 -11.91
CA GLY A 60 -9.05 -1.58 -11.57
C GLY A 60 -10.21 -0.98 -10.75
N MET A 61 -10.07 0.25 -10.26
CA MET A 61 -11.09 0.96 -9.50
C MET A 61 -12.11 1.62 -10.44
N PRO A 62 -13.41 1.63 -10.09
CA PRO A 62 -14.46 2.18 -10.95
C PRO A 62 -14.48 3.72 -11.03
N VAL A 63 -13.52 4.40 -10.37
CA VAL A 63 -13.46 5.87 -10.25
C VAL A 63 -12.14 6.38 -10.84
N PRO A 64 -12.16 7.45 -11.67
CA PRO A 64 -10.96 7.99 -12.27
C PRO A 64 -10.00 8.53 -11.21
N THR A 65 -8.71 8.23 -11.41
CA THR A 65 -7.62 8.81 -10.60
C THR A 65 -7.42 10.27 -11.01
N HIS A 66 -7.40 11.16 -10.02
CA HIS A 66 -7.13 12.60 -10.16
C HIS A 66 -5.64 12.89 -10.30
N CYS A 67 -4.86 12.31 -9.39
CA CYS A 67 -3.41 12.46 -9.28
C CYS A 67 -2.89 11.31 -8.41
N PHE A 68 -1.57 11.21 -8.33
CA PHE A 68 -0.88 10.36 -7.37
C PHE A 68 -0.09 11.24 -6.43
N LEU A 69 -0.01 10.81 -5.17
CA LEU A 69 0.90 11.37 -4.20
C LEU A 69 1.99 10.34 -3.96
N TYR A 70 3.24 10.76 -4.16
CA TYR A 70 4.42 9.99 -3.86
C TYR A 70 5.04 10.55 -2.59
N ILE A 71 5.33 9.67 -1.64
CA ILE A 71 5.92 10.01 -0.36
C ILE A 71 7.13 9.11 -0.16
N ASP A 72 8.23 9.72 0.27
CA ASP A 72 9.45 9.03 0.67
C ASP A 72 9.74 9.37 2.13
N ALA A 73 9.93 8.35 2.94
CA ALA A 73 10.22 8.46 4.36
C ALA A 73 11.36 7.53 4.74
N GLN A 74 12.34 8.08 5.47
CA GLN A 74 13.55 7.35 5.87
C GLN A 74 13.48 6.84 7.32
N SER A 75 12.46 7.24 8.08
CA SER A 75 12.29 6.95 9.51
C SER A 75 10.81 6.60 9.81
N PRO A 76 10.52 5.69 10.77
CA PRO A 76 11.48 4.92 11.59
C PRO A 76 12.19 3.81 10.80
N ARG A 77 11.73 3.55 9.57
CA ARG A 77 12.33 2.67 8.59
C ARG A 77 12.17 3.29 7.21
N PRO A 78 13.10 3.08 6.26
CA PRO A 78 12.90 3.49 4.87
C PRO A 78 11.65 2.85 4.24
N PHE A 79 10.80 3.67 3.63
CA PHE A 79 9.71 3.23 2.77
C PHE A 79 9.29 4.32 1.79
N GLU A 80 8.73 3.89 0.68
CA GLU A 80 8.02 4.74 -0.27
C GLU A 80 6.53 4.42 -0.22
N LEU A 81 5.69 5.44 -0.37
CA LEU A 81 4.25 5.30 -0.49
C LEU A 81 3.76 6.03 -1.73
N ARG A 82 3.06 5.31 -2.61
CA ARG A 82 2.24 5.88 -3.66
C ARG A 82 0.76 5.77 -3.30
N ALA A 83 0.12 6.91 -3.07
CA ALA A 83 -1.32 7.01 -2.84
C ALA A 83 -2.03 7.48 -4.12
N SER A 84 -3.02 6.72 -4.58
CA SER A 84 -3.92 7.16 -5.64
C SER A 84 -4.97 8.10 -5.08
N VAL A 85 -5.09 9.30 -5.63
CA VAL A 85 -6.15 10.25 -5.28
C VAL A 85 -7.24 10.13 -6.33
N LEU A 86 -8.47 9.87 -5.93
CA LEU A 86 -9.61 9.64 -6.81
C LEU A 86 -10.45 10.91 -6.95
N THR A 87 -10.99 11.18 -8.15
CA THR A 87 -11.94 12.29 -8.36
C THR A 87 -13.37 11.79 -8.32
N GLY A 88 -14.26 12.57 -7.70
CA GLY A 88 -15.68 12.55 -8.07
C GLY A 88 -16.54 13.40 -7.17
N ARG A 89 -17.69 12.90 -6.69
CA ARG A 89 -18.75 13.76 -6.11
C ARG A 89 -19.17 13.32 -4.71
N SER A 90 -19.28 14.31 -3.82
CA SER A 90 -19.98 14.22 -2.55
C SER A 90 -21.14 15.21 -2.59
N GLY A 91 -22.36 14.69 -2.79
CA GLY A 91 -23.53 15.51 -3.13
C GLY A 91 -23.35 16.25 -4.47
N ILE A 92 -23.57 17.57 -4.48
CA ILE A 92 -23.42 18.42 -5.67
C ILE A 92 -21.98 18.92 -5.92
N ARG A 93 -21.04 18.71 -4.98
CA ARG A 93 -19.68 19.25 -5.08
C ARG A 93 -18.66 18.19 -5.50
N ARG A 94 -17.65 18.61 -6.25
CA ARG A 94 -16.47 17.77 -6.50
C ARG A 94 -15.69 17.57 -5.19
N SER A 95 -15.24 16.34 -4.98
CA SER A 95 -14.44 15.93 -3.83
C SER A 95 -13.35 14.97 -4.28
N LEU A 96 -12.24 14.95 -3.54
CA LEU A 96 -11.21 13.94 -3.70
C LEU A 96 -11.43 12.83 -2.66
N GLY A 97 -11.09 11.60 -3.05
CA GLY A 97 -11.06 10.43 -2.17
C GLY A 97 -9.71 9.72 -2.26
N LEU A 98 -9.44 8.81 -1.32
CA LEU A 98 -8.23 8.00 -1.34
C LEU A 98 -8.52 6.63 -1.96
N GLY A 99 -7.73 6.25 -2.96
CA GLY A 99 -7.75 4.95 -3.60
C GLY A 99 -6.72 4.00 -2.99
N HIS A 100 -6.06 3.22 -3.84
CA HIS A 100 -4.99 2.31 -3.42
C HIS A 100 -3.81 3.06 -2.81
N LEU A 101 -3.26 2.46 -1.77
CA LEU A 101 -1.98 2.80 -1.15
C LEU A 101 -1.01 1.68 -1.55
N LEU A 102 0.07 2.02 -2.27
CA LEU A 102 1.13 1.07 -2.59
C LEU A 102 2.39 1.46 -1.84
N TYR A 103 2.76 0.65 -0.86
CA TYR A 103 4.01 0.77 -0.12
C TYR A 103 5.10 -0.05 -0.81
N ALA A 104 6.31 0.49 -0.86
CA ALA A 104 7.54 -0.22 -1.15
C ALA A 104 8.50 -0.07 0.02
N MET A 105 9.00 -1.19 0.55
CA MET A 105 9.97 -1.20 1.65
C MET A 105 11.17 -2.05 1.24
N PRO A 106 12.40 -1.52 1.35
CA PRO A 106 13.59 -2.34 1.18
C PRO A 106 13.67 -3.37 2.32
N LEU A 107 14.07 -4.57 1.95
CA LEU A 107 14.36 -5.69 2.83
C LEU A 107 15.87 -5.95 2.84
N GLU A 108 16.43 -6.28 3.99
CA GLU A 108 17.80 -6.76 4.10
C GLU A 108 17.98 -8.17 3.48
N PRO A 109 17.07 -9.14 3.69
CA PRO A 109 17.20 -10.46 3.07
C PRO A 109 16.93 -10.41 1.57
N THR A 110 17.85 -10.98 0.79
CA THR A 110 17.72 -11.10 -0.66
C THR A 110 16.91 -12.34 -1.05
N VAL A 111 15.92 -12.15 -1.92
CA VAL A 111 15.22 -13.23 -2.63
C VAL A 111 15.71 -13.32 -4.07
N THR A 112 15.78 -14.53 -4.61
CA THR A 112 16.30 -14.78 -5.98
C THR A 112 15.21 -14.74 -7.05
N SER A 113 13.94 -14.78 -6.64
CA SER A 113 12.77 -14.76 -7.52
C SER A 113 11.60 -14.09 -6.82
N ILE A 114 10.58 -13.73 -7.60
CA ILE A 114 9.38 -13.08 -7.08
C ILE A 114 8.64 -14.06 -6.16
N ILE A 115 8.26 -13.58 -4.99
CA ILE A 115 7.42 -14.29 -4.03
C ILE A 115 6.14 -13.49 -3.86
N GLU A 116 4.99 -14.10 -4.12
CA GLU A 116 3.70 -13.40 -4.05
C GLU A 116 2.72 -14.14 -3.15
N LEU A 117 1.90 -13.38 -2.43
CA LEU A 117 0.81 -13.91 -1.63
C LEU A 117 -0.39 -14.22 -2.53
N ASN A 118 -0.60 -15.51 -2.82
CA ASN A 118 -1.65 -16.00 -3.69
C ASN A 118 -3.05 -15.55 -3.26
N THR A 119 -3.89 -15.24 -4.23
CA THR A 119 -5.32 -14.99 -4.03
C THR A 119 -5.99 -16.21 -3.38
N PRO A 120 -6.73 -16.04 -2.26
CA PRO A 120 -7.46 -17.16 -1.67
C PRO A 120 -8.50 -17.68 -2.67
N GLY A 121 -8.55 -19.00 -2.85
CA GLY A 121 -9.53 -19.67 -3.71
C GLY A 121 -10.33 -20.69 -2.91
N GLY A 122 -11.67 -20.61 -2.98
CA GLY A 122 -12.55 -21.57 -2.29
C GLY A 122 -12.29 -21.64 -0.78
N ALA A 123 -11.99 -22.85 -0.27
CA ALA A 123 -11.67 -23.09 1.14
C ALA A 123 -10.19 -22.85 1.51
N THR A 124 -9.34 -22.51 0.54
CA THR A 124 -7.89 -22.44 0.74
C THR A 124 -7.47 -21.03 1.16
N SER A 125 -6.84 -20.93 2.32
CA SER A 125 -6.26 -19.69 2.80
C SER A 125 -5.11 -19.21 1.91
N ALA A 126 -4.98 -17.90 1.72
CA ALA A 126 -3.86 -17.30 0.99
C ALA A 126 -2.51 -17.72 1.60
N ARG A 127 -1.56 -18.06 0.74
CA ARG A 127 -0.20 -18.47 1.08
C ARG A 127 0.79 -17.83 0.11
N PHE A 128 2.03 -17.66 0.55
CA PHE A 128 3.11 -17.24 -0.31
C PHE A 128 3.45 -18.34 -1.32
N ALA A 129 3.65 -17.96 -2.58
CA ALA A 129 4.12 -18.80 -3.67
C ALA A 129 5.30 -18.14 -4.39
N GLY A 130 6.12 -18.97 -5.04
CA GLY A 130 7.43 -18.59 -5.56
C GLY A 130 8.45 -19.69 -5.21
N ASP A 131 9.67 -19.28 -4.88
CA ASP A 131 10.73 -20.18 -4.43
C ASP A 131 10.31 -21.03 -3.20
N PRO A 132 10.42 -22.38 -3.25
CA PRO A 132 10.00 -23.25 -2.14
C PRO A 132 10.75 -23.00 -0.83
N ALA A 133 12.07 -22.82 -0.88
CA ALA A 133 12.89 -22.64 0.32
C ALA A 133 12.49 -21.39 1.09
N THR A 134 12.15 -20.32 0.37
CA THR A 134 11.75 -19.04 0.95
C THR A 134 10.28 -19.06 1.39
N THR A 135 9.39 -19.58 0.54
CA THR A 135 7.95 -19.65 0.84
C THR A 135 7.65 -20.60 1.99
N ASP A 136 8.41 -21.68 2.19
CA ASP A 136 8.26 -22.58 3.34
C ASP A 136 8.54 -21.88 4.68
N ARG A 137 9.49 -20.94 4.73
CA ARG A 137 9.77 -20.15 5.93
C ARG A 137 8.62 -19.20 6.23
N LEU A 138 8.19 -18.43 5.22
CA LEU A 138 7.10 -17.46 5.35
C LEU A 138 5.76 -18.14 5.68
N ASN A 139 5.46 -19.28 5.07
CA ASN A 139 4.18 -19.99 5.26
C ASN A 139 4.11 -20.78 6.57
N ARG A 140 5.24 -20.97 7.27
CA ARG A 140 5.27 -21.63 8.59
C ARG A 140 4.76 -20.72 9.70
N ASP A 141 4.86 -19.40 9.52
CA ASP A 141 4.37 -18.42 10.48
C ASP A 141 2.90 -18.05 10.19
N ALA A 142 1.99 -18.61 10.99
CA ALA A 142 0.56 -18.33 10.89
C ALA A 142 0.22 -16.86 11.19
N HIS A 143 0.93 -16.21 12.11
CA HIS A 143 0.71 -14.81 12.44
C HIS A 143 1.16 -13.88 11.32
N LEU A 144 2.25 -14.24 10.62
CA LEU A 144 2.67 -13.54 9.42
C LEU A 144 1.60 -13.63 8.32
N LEU A 145 1.05 -14.82 8.08
CA LEU A 145 -0.03 -15.02 7.10
C LEU A 145 -1.31 -14.25 7.47
N ASP A 146 -1.68 -14.21 8.75
CA ASP A 146 -2.81 -13.41 9.23
C ASP A 146 -2.61 -11.92 9.00
N ALA A 147 -1.42 -11.41 9.35
CA ALA A 147 -1.06 -10.00 9.12
C ALA A 147 -1.07 -9.66 7.62
N ALA A 148 -0.49 -10.52 6.79
CA ALA A 148 -0.45 -10.34 5.34
C ALA A 148 -1.87 -10.25 4.74
N ARG A 149 -2.78 -11.13 5.19
CA ARG A 149 -4.19 -11.10 4.78
C ARG A 149 -4.92 -9.84 5.24
N ALA A 150 -4.68 -9.40 6.48
CA ALA A 150 -5.29 -8.18 7.03
C ALA A 150 -4.83 -6.91 6.29
N LEU A 151 -3.58 -6.88 5.85
CA LEU A 151 -2.99 -5.79 5.07
C LEU A 151 -3.51 -5.75 3.64
N THR A 152 -3.78 -6.89 3.02
CA THR A 152 -4.27 -6.94 1.62
C THR A 152 -5.71 -7.42 1.52
N PRO A 153 -6.69 -6.56 1.84
CA PRO A 153 -8.08 -6.91 1.68
C PRO A 153 -8.42 -7.09 0.20
N THR A 154 -9.30 -8.05 -0.09
CA THR A 154 -9.79 -8.32 -1.45
C THR A 154 -11.08 -7.57 -1.76
N THR A 155 -11.73 -7.02 -0.74
CA THR A 155 -12.95 -6.23 -0.87
C THR A 155 -12.85 -4.91 -0.12
N ALA A 156 -13.55 -3.90 -0.63
CA ALA A 156 -13.70 -2.60 0.00
C ALA A 156 -15.12 -2.08 -0.21
N GLY A 157 -15.64 -1.31 0.74
CA GLY A 157 -17.00 -0.78 0.70
C GLY A 157 -17.21 0.31 1.75
N PRO A 158 -18.31 1.06 1.74
CA PRO A 158 -18.77 1.82 2.92
C PRO A 158 -19.34 0.89 4.00
N ASP A 159 -19.92 -0.25 3.60
CA ASP A 159 -20.41 -1.29 4.49
C ASP A 159 -20.28 -2.69 3.84
N ARG A 160 -20.69 -3.72 4.59
CA ARG A 160 -20.66 -5.14 4.19
C ARG A 160 -21.59 -5.50 3.02
N ASN A 161 -22.59 -4.67 2.72
CA ASN A 161 -23.58 -4.90 1.67
C ASN A 161 -23.20 -4.18 0.35
N HIS A 162 -22.32 -3.19 0.41
CA HIS A 162 -21.90 -2.37 -0.73
C HIS A 162 -20.40 -2.50 -1.01
N THR A 163 -19.90 -3.72 -1.18
CA THR A 163 -18.47 -3.96 -1.43
C THR A 163 -18.17 -4.16 -2.91
N TRP A 164 -17.02 -3.65 -3.36
CA TRP A 164 -16.41 -3.99 -4.65
C TRP A 164 -15.12 -4.80 -4.44
N GLN A 165 -14.73 -5.55 -5.46
CA GLN A 165 -13.44 -6.25 -5.50
C GLN A 165 -12.33 -5.23 -5.73
N VAL A 166 -11.23 -5.39 -5.00
CA VAL A 166 -10.05 -4.54 -5.15
C VAL A 166 -8.85 -5.38 -5.53
N ALA A 167 -7.97 -4.79 -6.35
CA ALA A 167 -6.74 -5.43 -6.72
C ALA A 167 -5.87 -5.61 -5.48
N ARG A 168 -5.36 -6.83 -5.31
CA ARG A 168 -4.43 -7.22 -4.25
C ARG A 168 -3.04 -7.34 -4.83
N ARG A 169 -2.05 -6.85 -4.08
CA ARG A 169 -0.65 -7.17 -4.31
C ARG A 169 0.06 -7.20 -2.96
N LEU A 170 0.65 -8.34 -2.63
CA LEU A 170 1.67 -8.45 -1.60
C LEU A 170 2.75 -9.34 -2.17
N ALA A 171 3.87 -8.73 -2.54
CA ALA A 171 4.94 -9.39 -3.24
C ALA A 171 6.29 -8.98 -2.67
N ILE A 172 7.24 -9.90 -2.68
CA ILE A 172 8.65 -9.65 -2.43
C ILE A 172 9.36 -9.86 -3.76
N GLU A 173 10.02 -8.82 -4.26
CA GLU A 173 10.67 -8.83 -5.56
C GLU A 173 12.17 -8.58 -5.39
N PRO A 174 13.03 -9.28 -6.16
CA PRO A 174 14.44 -8.91 -6.23
C PRO A 174 14.58 -7.50 -6.80
N LEU A 175 15.52 -6.71 -6.28
CA LEU A 175 15.77 -5.38 -6.82
C LEU A 175 16.47 -5.49 -8.18
N PRO A 176 15.90 -4.93 -9.27
CA PRO A 176 16.50 -5.04 -10.61
C PRO A 176 17.88 -4.38 -10.70
N GLU A 177 18.10 -3.32 -9.93
CA GLU A 177 19.29 -2.47 -9.99
C GLU A 177 20.34 -2.82 -8.92
N SER A 178 20.00 -3.70 -7.97
CA SER A 178 20.91 -4.18 -6.93
C SER A 178 20.73 -5.68 -6.69
N PRO A 179 21.71 -6.52 -7.03
CA PRO A 179 21.64 -7.97 -6.76
C PRO A 179 21.66 -8.30 -5.26
N GLU A 180 21.94 -7.32 -4.40
CA GLU A 180 22.05 -7.48 -2.94
C GLU A 180 20.85 -6.92 -2.17
N GLY A 181 19.66 -6.90 -2.78
CA GLY A 181 18.48 -6.45 -2.05
C GLY A 181 17.15 -6.94 -2.62
N SER A 182 16.11 -6.77 -1.82
CA SER A 182 14.75 -7.10 -2.20
C SER A 182 13.79 -6.02 -1.72
N VAL A 183 12.65 -5.92 -2.38
CA VAL A 183 11.60 -4.96 -2.02
C VAL A 183 10.33 -5.70 -1.68
N LEU A 184 9.77 -5.38 -0.52
CA LEU A 184 8.40 -5.74 -0.19
C LEU A 184 7.47 -4.70 -0.78
N LEU A 185 6.51 -5.14 -1.59
CA LEU A 185 5.44 -4.34 -2.16
C LEU A 185 4.13 -4.70 -1.50
N VAL A 186 3.45 -3.73 -0.88
CA VAL A 186 2.14 -3.92 -0.24
C VAL A 186 1.12 -2.94 -0.83
N GLN A 187 0.18 -3.47 -1.61
CA GLN A 187 -0.99 -2.72 -2.06
C GLN A 187 -2.15 -2.90 -1.07
N THR A 188 -2.56 -1.81 -0.45
CA THR A 188 -3.63 -1.76 0.53
C THR A 188 -4.56 -0.57 0.28
N LEU A 189 -5.43 -0.31 1.25
CA LEU A 189 -6.37 0.80 1.31
C LEU A 189 -6.25 1.46 2.67
N HIS A 190 -6.79 2.66 2.80
CA HIS A 190 -6.98 3.25 4.11
C HIS A 190 -8.09 2.51 4.88
N ARG A 191 -8.13 2.72 6.20
CA ARG A 191 -9.18 2.22 7.11
C ARG A 191 -9.89 3.40 7.75
N PRO A 192 -11.23 3.42 7.84
CA PRO A 192 -11.93 4.41 8.63
C PRO A 192 -11.59 4.20 10.11
N THR A 193 -11.40 5.30 10.83
CA THR A 193 -11.23 5.30 12.30
C THR A 193 -12.38 6.09 12.92
N THR A 194 -12.48 6.08 14.26
CA THR A 194 -13.50 6.87 14.96
C THR A 194 -13.34 8.37 14.78
N ARG A 195 -12.14 8.84 14.40
CA ARG A 195 -11.81 10.27 14.27
C ARG A 195 -11.56 10.71 12.82
N ALA A 196 -11.06 9.83 11.96
CA ALA A 196 -10.77 10.10 10.56
C ALA A 196 -10.56 8.79 9.79
N TRP A 197 -9.34 8.54 9.35
CA TRP A 197 -8.90 7.34 8.65
C TRP A 197 -7.45 7.06 9.02
N SER A 198 -7.00 5.86 8.70
CA SER A 198 -5.64 5.38 8.90
C SER A 198 -5.08 4.83 7.60
N LEU A 199 -3.80 5.10 7.35
CA LEU A 199 -3.04 4.56 6.22
C LEU A 199 -2.46 3.18 6.53
N CYS A 200 -2.61 2.72 7.77
CA CYS A 200 -2.04 1.49 8.31
C CYS A 200 -0.52 1.42 8.19
N ALA A 201 0.18 2.56 8.19
CA ALA A 201 1.62 2.60 7.95
C ALA A 201 2.38 1.82 9.03
N ALA A 202 2.02 1.99 10.31
CA ALA A 202 2.62 1.23 11.41
C ALA A 202 2.47 -0.29 11.23
N ALA A 203 1.28 -0.76 10.84
CA ALA A 203 1.04 -2.19 10.60
C ALA A 203 1.83 -2.74 9.40
N VAL A 204 2.02 -1.91 8.36
CA VAL A 204 2.83 -2.26 7.19
C VAL A 204 4.32 -2.35 7.56
N LEU A 205 4.84 -1.41 8.35
CA LEU A 205 6.23 -1.41 8.83
C LEU A 205 6.49 -2.57 9.80
N ASP A 206 5.58 -2.85 10.73
CA ASP A 206 5.66 -4.01 11.63
C ASP A 206 5.67 -5.32 10.84
N PHE A 207 4.81 -5.43 9.82
CA PHE A 207 4.77 -6.59 8.95
C PHE A 207 6.08 -6.78 8.18
N THR A 208 6.69 -5.70 7.73
CA THR A 208 8.00 -5.72 7.06
C THR A 208 9.07 -6.32 7.96
N GLY A 209 9.16 -5.89 9.22
CA GLY A 209 10.12 -6.47 10.18
C GLY A 209 9.87 -7.96 10.46
N ARG A 210 8.61 -8.40 10.46
CA ARG A 210 8.28 -9.84 10.59
C ARG A 210 8.68 -10.65 9.36
N VAL A 211 8.49 -10.09 8.15
CA VAL A 211 8.96 -10.71 6.92
C VAL A 211 10.47 -10.92 6.98
N GLU A 212 11.24 -9.89 7.37
CA GLU A 212 12.70 -10.02 7.48
C GLU A 212 13.11 -11.06 8.50
N THR A 213 12.47 -11.06 9.67
CA THR A 213 12.74 -12.06 10.71
C THR A 213 12.48 -13.49 10.22
N ALA A 214 11.46 -13.69 9.39
CA ALA A 214 11.15 -14.99 8.81
C ALA A 214 12.10 -15.41 7.68
N LEU A 215 12.76 -14.45 7.04
CA LEU A 215 13.68 -14.68 5.92
C LEU A 215 15.14 -14.83 6.34
N ALA A 216 15.55 -14.21 7.46
CA ALA A 216 16.85 -14.39 8.10
C ALA A 216 17.14 -15.87 8.40
#